data_AF-A0A522Q5E1-F1
#
_entry.id   AF-A0A522Q5E1-F1
#
_cell.length_a   1.000
_cell.length_b   1.000
_cell.length_c   1.000
_cell.angle_alpha   90.00
_cell.angle_beta   90.00
_cell.angle_gamma   90.00
#
_symmetry.space_group_name_H-M   'P 1'
#
loop_
_entity.id
_entity.type
_entity.pdbx_description
1 polymer ?
#
loop_
_entity_poly.entity_id
_entity_poly.type
_entity_poly.pdbx_seq_one_letter_code
_entity_poly.pdbx_strand_id
1 'polypeptide(L)'
;MTAVAMIETAALMGVFVLTGGLYGLFYSIGRLRARPGLVRLGRVFCVAALLCAAAIGAVTPLGFGWKLLIAASAGVYIIIPPVTWRLVERQHAEEELSR
;
A
#
# COMPACT_ATOMS: atom_id res chain seq x y z
N MET A 1 23.98 -14.23 3.57
CA MET A 1 22.99 -13.56 4.44
C MET A 1 23.15 -14.12 5.83
N THR A 2 23.27 -13.29 6.87
CA THR A 2 23.33 -13.76 8.26
C THR A 2 21.91 -13.97 8.81
N ALA A 3 21.75 -14.76 9.87
CA ALA A 3 20.45 -14.95 10.51
C ALA A 3 19.81 -13.63 10.98
N VAL A 4 20.62 -12.72 11.52
CA VAL A 4 20.19 -11.38 11.94
C VAL A 4 19.65 -10.58 10.76
N ALA A 5 20.41 -10.50 9.64
CA ALA A 5 19.97 -9.78 8.46
C ALA A 5 18.69 -10.37 7.84
N MET A 6 18.48 -11.69 7.98
CA MET A 6 17.24 -12.34 7.54
C MET A 6 16.04 -11.86 8.36
N ILE A 7 16.16 -11.81 9.70
CA ILE A 7 15.10 -11.35 10.60
C ILE A 7 14.79 -9.87 10.35
N GLU A 8 15.82 -9.03 10.22
CA GLU A 8 15.65 -7.59 9.94
C GLU A 8 14.94 -7.37 8.59
N THR A 9 15.34 -8.11 7.55
CA THR A 9 14.69 -8.05 6.24
C THR A 9 13.22 -8.45 6.33
N ALA A 10 12.92 -9.56 7.01
CA ALA A 10 11.56 -10.04 7.19
C ALA A 10 10.69 -9.05 7.98
N ALA A 11 11.23 -8.46 9.06
CA ALA A 11 10.54 -7.46 9.84
C ALA A 11 10.21 -6.21 9.00
N LEU A 12 11.19 -5.73 8.22
CA LEU A 12 11.00 -4.56 7.34
C LEU A 12 9.97 -4.84 6.23
N MET A 13 9.96 -6.04 5.65
CA MET A 13 8.93 -6.48 4.72
C MET A 13 7.55 -6.54 5.38
N GLY A 14 7.46 -6.99 6.63
CA GLY A 14 6.23 -6.97 7.42
C GLY A 14 5.69 -5.55 7.60
N VAL A 15 6.55 -4.60 7.98
CA VAL A 15 6.18 -3.18 8.12
C VAL A 15 5.73 -2.58 6.78
N PHE A 16 6.40 -2.92 5.68
CA PHE A 16 6.01 -2.50 4.33
C PHE A 16 4.57 -2.95 4.00
N VAL A 17 4.24 -4.22 4.24
CA VAL A 17 2.89 -4.74 3.96
C VAL A 17 1.84 -4.14 4.89
N LEU A 18 2.15 -4.01 6.19
CA LEU A 18 1.23 -3.42 7.17
C LEU A 18 0.90 -1.97 6.83
N THR A 19 1.90 -1.16 6.48
CA THR A 19 1.68 0.23 6.08
C THR A 19 0.89 0.33 4.76
N GLY A 20 1.13 -0.54 3.79
CA GLY A 20 0.30 -0.67 2.59
C GLY A 20 -1.16 -1.03 2.90
N GLY A 21 -1.39 -1.97 3.81
CA GLY A 21 -2.73 -2.35 4.27
C GLY A 21 -3.46 -1.22 5.01
N LEU A 22 -2.76 -0.51 5.90
CA LEU A 22 -3.29 0.65 6.60
C LEU A 22 -3.65 1.79 5.62
N TYR A 23 -2.86 1.99 4.56
CA TYR A 23 -3.24 2.93 3.51
C TYR A 23 -4.60 2.57 2.90
N GLY A 24 -4.76 1.34 2.41
CA GLY A 24 -6.03 0.89 1.83
C GLY A 24 -7.20 1.03 2.80
N LEU A 25 -7.02 0.64 4.06
CA LEU A 25 -8.04 0.72 5.09
C LEU A 25 -8.49 2.16 5.37
N PHE A 26 -7.55 3.05 5.69
CA PHE A 26 -7.87 4.44 6.03
C PHE A 26 -8.38 5.23 4.82
N TYR A 27 -7.88 4.94 3.62
CA TYR A 27 -8.39 5.52 2.38
C TYR A 27 -9.87 5.15 2.20
N SER A 28 -10.21 3.86 2.25
CA SER A 28 -11.58 3.37 2.05
C SER A 28 -12.54 3.86 3.12
N ILE A 29 -12.17 3.75 4.42
CA ILE A 29 -13.02 4.27 5.51
C ILE A 29 -13.19 5.78 5.38
N GLY A 30 -12.13 6.51 5.00
CA GLY A 30 -12.20 7.95 4.81
C GLY A 30 -13.14 8.36 3.69
N ARG A 31 -13.17 7.61 2.58
CA ARG A 31 -14.12 7.82 1.50
C ARG A 31 -15.55 7.46 1.91
N LEU A 32 -15.77 6.27 2.53
CA LEU A 32 -17.09 5.83 3.01
C LEU A 32 -17.72 6.81 4.01
N ARG A 33 -16.91 7.37 4.92
CA ARG A 33 -17.41 8.29 5.97
C ARG A 33 -17.37 9.76 5.56
N ALA A 34 -17.01 10.07 4.31
CA ALA A 34 -16.76 11.44 3.84
C ALA A 34 -15.81 12.24 4.76
N ARG A 35 -14.81 11.57 5.35
CA ARG A 35 -13.83 12.17 6.27
C ARG A 35 -12.48 12.37 5.58
N PRO A 36 -12.17 13.58 5.07
CA PRO A 36 -10.90 13.84 4.36
C PRO A 36 -9.67 13.68 5.25
N GLY A 37 -9.82 13.77 6.58
CA GLY A 37 -8.74 13.49 7.54
C GLY A 37 -8.25 12.03 7.48
N LEU A 38 -9.17 11.07 7.36
CA LEU A 38 -8.80 9.65 7.27
C LEU A 38 -8.16 9.32 5.92
N VAL A 39 -8.62 9.95 4.83
CA VAL A 39 -7.98 9.82 3.51
C VAL A 39 -6.53 10.35 3.55
N ARG A 40 -6.31 11.50 4.20
CA ARG A 40 -4.96 12.05 4.42
C ARG A 40 -4.09 11.12 5.25
N LEU A 41 -4.62 10.57 6.35
CA LEU A 41 -3.91 9.60 7.17
C LEU A 41 -3.54 8.34 6.37
N GLY A 42 -4.44 7.83 5.52
CA GLY A 42 -4.13 6.74 4.61
C GLY A 42 -2.95 7.07 3.69
N ARG A 43 -2.90 8.29 3.12
CA ARG A 43 -1.76 8.72 2.29
C ARG A 43 -0.44 8.79 3.07
N VAL A 44 -0.47 9.12 4.36
CA VAL A 44 0.73 9.05 5.22
C VAL A 44 1.24 7.61 5.30
N PHE A 45 0.35 6.63 5.48
CA PHE A 45 0.74 5.21 5.45
C PHE A 45 1.24 4.76 4.07
N CYS A 46 0.72 5.32 2.98
CA CYS A 46 1.27 5.07 1.64
C CYS A 46 2.73 5.55 1.55
N VAL A 47 3.02 6.78 2.00
CA VAL A 47 4.40 7.31 2.05
C VAL A 47 5.29 6.43 2.93
N ALA A 48 4.81 5.99 4.09
CA ALA A 48 5.55 5.08 4.96
C ALA A 48 5.89 3.75 4.26
N ALA A 49 4.96 3.18 3.48
CA ALA A 49 5.22 1.98 2.68
C ALA A 49 6.29 2.23 1.60
N LEU A 50 6.26 3.39 0.93
CA LEU A 50 7.28 3.75 -0.07
C LEU A 50 8.67 3.91 0.57
N LEU A 51 8.74 4.51 1.75
CA LEU A 51 9.99 4.61 2.51
C LEU A 51 10.51 3.22 2.92
N CYS A 52 9.62 2.31 3.32
CA CYS A 52 10.01 0.93 3.60
C CYS A 52 10.53 0.22 2.34
N ALA A 53 9.88 0.39 1.19
CA ALA A 53 10.34 -0.19 -0.08
C ALA A 53 11.72 0.33 -0.48
N ALA A 54 11.96 1.64 -0.32
CA ALA A 54 13.27 2.24 -0.56
C ALA A 54 14.34 1.69 0.40
N ALA A 55 14.01 1.58 1.70
CA ALA A 55 14.90 1.00 2.69
C ALA A 55 15.23 -0.47 2.37
N ILE A 56 14.22 -1.28 2.00
CA ILE A 56 14.41 -2.67 1.56
C ILE A 56 15.37 -2.71 0.37
N GLY A 57 15.16 -1.88 -0.64
CA GLY A 57 16.03 -1.82 -1.83
C GLY A 57 17.48 -1.45 -1.52
N ALA A 58 17.69 -0.52 -0.57
CA ALA A 58 19.01 0.02 -0.25
C ALA A 58 19.81 -0.85 0.74
N VAL A 59 19.18 -1.34 1.82
CA VAL A 59 19.92 -1.87 2.98
C VAL A 59 19.86 -3.38 3.12
N THR A 60 18.93 -4.06 2.42
CA THR A 60 18.78 -5.52 2.57
C THR A 60 19.65 -6.29 1.57
N PRO A 61 20.11 -7.50 1.93
CA PRO A 61 20.85 -8.38 1.03
C PRO A 61 19.93 -9.18 0.08
N LEU A 62 18.72 -8.68 -0.20
CA LEU A 62 17.78 -9.31 -1.14
C LEU A 62 18.36 -9.36 -2.55
N GLY A 63 18.10 -10.46 -3.26
CA GLY A 63 18.45 -10.59 -4.67
C GLY A 63 17.70 -9.57 -5.54
N PHE A 64 18.26 -9.24 -6.71
CA PHE A 64 17.70 -8.22 -7.60
C PHE A 64 16.22 -8.45 -7.96
N GLY A 65 15.84 -9.70 -8.27
CA GLY A 65 14.45 -10.05 -8.59
C GLY A 65 13.46 -9.72 -7.46
N TRP A 66 13.87 -9.93 -6.21
CA TRP A 66 13.05 -9.58 -5.04
C TRP A 66 12.95 -8.08 -4.82
N LYS A 67 14.03 -7.34 -5.07
CA LYS A 67 14.00 -5.87 -5.01
C LYS A 67 13.05 -5.29 -6.05
N LEU A 68 13.05 -5.87 -7.26
CA LEU A 68 12.11 -5.49 -8.32
C LEU A 68 10.66 -5.77 -7.93
N LEU A 69 10.38 -6.93 -7.31
CA LEU A 69 9.05 -7.27 -6.81
C LEU A 69 8.56 -6.27 -5.75
N ILE A 70 9.43 -5.85 -4.83
CA ILE A 70 9.09 -4.85 -3.80
C ILE A 70 8.81 -3.49 -4.44
N ALA A 71 9.63 -3.06 -5.40
CA ALA A 71 9.41 -1.81 -6.13
C ALA A 71 8.09 -1.82 -6.92
N ALA A 72 7.80 -2.92 -7.62
CA ALA A 72 6.54 -3.10 -8.34
C ALA A 72 5.34 -3.08 -7.38
N SER A 73 5.42 -3.80 -6.25
CA SER A 73 4.40 -3.81 -5.20
C SER A 73 4.13 -2.41 -4.64
N ALA A 74 5.19 -1.65 -4.39
CA ALA A 74 5.09 -0.27 -3.91
C ALA A 74 4.38 0.64 -4.93
N GLY A 75 4.70 0.50 -6.22
CA GLY A 75 4.02 1.22 -7.31
C GLY A 75 2.53 0.87 -7.38
N VAL A 76 2.21 -0.41 -7.24
CA VAL A 76 0.82 -0.90 -7.21
C VAL A 76 0.05 -0.36 -6.00
N TYR A 77 0.68 -0.29 -4.82
CA TYR A 77 0.06 0.26 -3.61
C TYR A 77 -0.42 1.69 -3.79
N ILE A 78 0.29 2.54 -4.54
CA ILE A 78 -0.12 3.93 -4.83
C ILE A 78 -1.48 3.97 -5.57
N ILE A 79 -1.72 2.98 -6.42
CA ILE A 79 -2.80 3.01 -7.42
C ILE A 79 -4.03 2.22 -6.96
N ILE A 80 -3.87 1.11 -6.22
CA ILE A 80 -4.97 0.22 -5.85
C ILE A 80 -6.11 0.98 -5.15
N PRO A 81 -5.92 1.65 -3.99
CA PRO A 81 -7.05 2.24 -3.28
C PRO A 81 -7.85 3.27 -4.10
N PRO A 82 -7.23 4.24 -4.81
CA PRO A 82 -8.00 5.20 -5.59
C PRO A 82 -8.65 4.60 -6.84
N VAL A 83 -8.02 3.64 -7.51
CA VAL A 83 -8.60 3.00 -8.70
C VAL A 83 -9.75 2.09 -8.32
N THR A 84 -9.54 1.19 -7.34
CA THR A 84 -10.60 0.29 -6.85
C THR A 84 -11.80 1.09 -6.36
N TRP A 85 -11.59 2.18 -5.64
CA TRP A 85 -12.69 3.03 -5.18
C TRP A 85 -13.51 3.63 -6.33
N ARG A 86 -12.84 4.17 -7.38
CA ARG A 86 -13.54 4.70 -8.56
C ARG A 86 -14.31 3.62 -9.31
N LEU A 87 -13.81 2.40 -9.35
CA LEU A 87 -14.50 1.28 -9.97
C LEU A 87 -15.79 0.95 -9.21
N VAL A 88 -15.72 0.89 -7.88
CA VAL A 88 -16.90 0.68 -7.03
C VAL A 88 -17.93 1.80 -7.19
N GLU A 89 -17.49 3.07 -7.22
CA GLU A 89 -18.39 4.22 -7.48
C GLU A 89 -19.11 4.09 -8.83
N ARG A 90 -18.40 3.67 -9.88
CA ARG A 90 -19.00 3.49 -11.22
C ARG A 90 -20.01 2.34 -11.25
N GLN A 91 -19.66 1.20 -10.66
CA GLN A 91 -20.54 0.03 -10.62
C GLN A 91 -21.85 0.35 -9.90
N HIS A 92 -21.80 1.02 -8.75
CA HIS A 92 -23.02 1.42 -8.05
C HIS A 92 -23.86 2.44 -8.83
N ALA A 93 -23.24 3.40 -9.51
CA ALA A 93 -23.97 4.35 -10.35
C ALA A 93 -24.67 3.66 -11.54
N GLU A 94 -24.01 2.66 -12.16
CA GLU A 94 -24.60 1.84 -13.23
C GLU A 94 -25.76 0.98 -12.71
N GLU A 95 -25.63 0.38 -11.53
CA GLU A 95 -26.69 -0.38 -10.86
C GLU A 95 -27.92 0.50 -10.57
N GLU A 96 -27.73 1.70 -10.04
CA GLU A 96 -28.83 2.65 -9.75
C GLU A 96 -29.58 3.10 -11.02
N LEU A 97 -28.89 3.24 -12.16
CA LEU A 97 -29.52 3.59 -13.45
C LEU A 97 -30.29 2.43 -14.08
N SER A 98 -29.93 1.18 -13.75
CA SER A 98 -30.57 -0.03 -14.28
C SER A 98 -31.81 -0.49 -13.51
N ARG A 99 -32.11 0.17 -12.37
CA ARG A 99 -33.19 -0.18 -11.45
C ARG A 99 -34.41 0.73 -11.60
#